data_AF-A0A1V5GE03-F1
#
_entry.id   AF-A0A1V5GE03-F1
#
_cell.length_a   1.000
_cell.length_b   1.000
_cell.length_c   1.000
_cell.angle_alpha   90.00
_cell.angle_beta   90.00
_cell.angle_gamma   90.00
#
_symmetry.space_group_name_H-M   'P 1'
#
loop_
_entity.id
_entity.type
_entity.pdbx_description
1 polymer ?
#
loop_
_entity_poly.entity_id
_entity_poly.type
_entity_poly.pdbx_seq_one_letter_code
_entity_poly.pdbx_strand_id
1 'polypeptide(L)'
;MREPGLVSDQLHRALSEFAPYREYRAGRLPRARYLDWLKENAATLEARVGPRWARLQAPRYPVDFDEQAERFHADLAARGFVQGEPDKAGFRAFRQRVLSAWDHADKRTSIQPDEAALLYYLAQARRPRRMLAIGSYYGYFAVWALPAIRENGGQATLIDPNPDVCALAERNLAALGFADCAHTLVECAEDVLEGMAPGIDLVLLDPNGRPANDPAFRGKGIYALMVHRVFEKMSDGALLVAHNDYSPEIGPNEMAAELLAGECAKLEGFHAVCAERFRQSMILPTPEGIGVYLK
;
A
#
# COMPACT_ATOMS: atom_id res chain seq x y z
N MET A 1 8.56 -10.38 -23.83
CA MET A 1 9.04 -8.99 -23.57
C MET A 1 8.62 -8.63 -22.15
N ARG A 2 9.53 -8.30 -21.24
CA ARG A 2 9.14 -7.81 -19.90
C ARG A 2 8.78 -6.32 -20.00
N GLU A 3 7.52 -5.96 -19.82
CA GLU A 3 7.12 -4.68 -19.21
C GLU A 3 5.87 -4.89 -18.35
N PRO A 4 6.07 -5.53 -17.21
CA PRO A 4 5.33 -5.03 -16.05
C PRO A 4 6.23 -4.88 -14.82
N GLY A 5 5.88 -3.87 -14.03
CA GLY A 5 6.56 -3.38 -12.85
C GLY A 5 5.58 -2.48 -12.12
N LEU A 6 6.01 -1.29 -11.71
CA LEU A 6 5.10 -0.37 -11.05
C LEU A 6 4.20 0.36 -12.04
N VAL A 7 2.89 0.31 -11.78
CA VAL A 7 1.90 1.15 -12.49
C VAL A 7 2.24 2.62 -12.30
N SER A 8 2.75 3.00 -11.12
CA SER A 8 3.16 4.38 -10.82
C SER A 8 4.28 4.87 -11.74
N ASP A 9 5.28 4.04 -12.03
CA ASP A 9 6.35 4.38 -12.98
C ASP A 9 5.83 4.51 -14.41
N GLN A 10 4.94 3.61 -14.83
CA GLN A 10 4.33 3.63 -16.16
C GLN A 10 3.48 4.90 -16.35
N LEU A 11 2.64 5.22 -15.35
CA LEU A 11 1.79 6.40 -15.36
C LEU A 11 2.61 7.68 -15.27
N HIS A 12 3.63 7.74 -14.41
CA HIS A 12 4.54 8.89 -14.33
C HIS A 12 5.26 9.14 -15.66
N ARG A 13 5.79 8.09 -16.30
CA ARG A 13 6.44 8.19 -17.61
C ARG A 13 5.48 8.72 -18.68
N ALA A 14 4.27 8.15 -18.76
CA ALA A 14 3.27 8.57 -19.75
C ALA A 14 2.81 10.02 -19.53
N LEU A 15 2.53 10.41 -18.28
CA LEU A 15 2.12 11.79 -17.96
C LEU A 15 3.26 12.80 -18.17
N SER A 16 4.52 12.38 -18.00
CA SER A 16 5.69 13.23 -18.21
C SER A 16 5.90 13.67 -19.65
N GLU A 17 5.18 13.10 -20.62
CA GLU A 17 5.14 13.59 -22.00
C GLU A 17 4.39 14.93 -22.11
N PHE A 18 3.48 15.22 -21.17
CA PHE A 18 2.64 16.41 -21.17
C PHE A 18 3.25 17.53 -20.32
N ALA A 19 3.39 18.74 -20.90
CA ALA A 19 3.91 19.92 -20.21
C ALA A 19 3.16 20.25 -18.91
N PRO A 20 1.81 20.26 -18.86
CA PRO A 20 1.07 20.58 -17.63
C PRO A 20 1.39 19.65 -16.46
N TYR A 21 1.61 18.36 -16.71
CA TYR A 21 2.03 17.43 -15.66
C TYR A 21 3.45 17.75 -15.16
N ARG A 22 4.41 18.00 -16.06
CA ARG A 22 5.77 18.38 -15.67
C ARG A 22 5.80 19.69 -14.87
N GLU A 23 4.97 20.66 -15.25
CA GLU A 23 4.82 21.92 -14.51
C GLU A 23 4.17 21.72 -13.14
N TYR A 24 3.16 20.85 -13.04
CA TYR A 24 2.53 20.49 -11.77
C TYR A 24 3.52 19.83 -10.82
N ARG A 25 4.26 18.81 -11.29
CA ARG A 25 5.27 18.10 -10.50
C ARG A 25 6.46 19.00 -10.10
N ALA A 26 6.71 20.06 -10.84
CA ALA A 26 7.73 21.07 -10.49
C ALA A 26 7.19 22.22 -9.61
N GLY A 27 5.93 22.13 -9.14
CA GLY A 27 5.30 23.17 -8.32
C GLY A 27 4.95 24.46 -9.05
N ARG A 28 5.03 24.48 -10.39
CA ARG A 28 4.77 25.67 -11.22
C ARG A 28 3.33 25.78 -11.72
N LEU A 29 2.58 24.67 -11.72
CA LEU A 29 1.15 24.64 -12.04
C LEU A 29 0.33 24.36 -10.77
N PRO A 30 -0.63 25.21 -10.38
CA PRO A 30 -1.50 24.93 -9.22
C PRO A 30 -2.34 23.67 -9.43
N ARG A 31 -2.63 22.94 -8.34
CA ARG A 31 -3.41 21.69 -8.37
C ARG A 31 -4.77 21.85 -9.08
N ALA A 32 -5.50 22.94 -8.83
CA ALA A 32 -6.79 23.18 -9.48
C ALA A 32 -6.64 23.21 -11.02
N ARG A 33 -5.62 23.90 -11.54
CA ARG A 33 -5.34 23.97 -12.97
C ARG A 33 -4.89 22.63 -13.55
N TYR A 34 -4.13 21.84 -12.78
CA TYR A 34 -3.77 20.49 -13.16
C TYR A 34 -5.01 19.58 -13.26
N LEU A 35 -5.94 19.67 -12.32
CA LEU A 35 -7.20 18.91 -12.36
C LEU A 35 -8.09 19.35 -13.53
N ASP A 36 -8.19 20.65 -13.82
CA ASP A 36 -8.91 21.16 -14.98
C ASP A 36 -8.31 20.59 -16.29
N TRP A 37 -6.98 20.62 -16.41
CA TRP A 37 -6.28 20.04 -17.55
C TRP A 37 -6.55 18.53 -17.71
N LEU A 38 -6.51 17.76 -16.61
CA LEU A 38 -6.85 16.34 -16.64
C LEU A 38 -8.28 16.10 -17.14
N LYS A 39 -9.25 16.91 -16.69
CA LYS A 39 -10.66 16.82 -17.15
C LYS A 39 -10.79 17.13 -18.64
N GLU A 40 -10.20 18.23 -19.09
CA GLU A 40 -10.23 18.66 -20.49
C GLU A 40 -9.57 17.64 -21.44
N ASN A 41 -8.59 16.87 -20.94
CA ASN A 41 -7.82 15.90 -21.72
C ASN A 41 -8.15 14.45 -21.38
N ALA A 42 -9.27 14.19 -20.68
CA ALA A 42 -9.60 12.86 -20.16
C ALA A 42 -9.57 11.79 -21.25
N ALA A 43 -10.24 11.99 -22.40
CA ALA A 43 -10.27 10.99 -23.47
C ALA A 43 -8.87 10.63 -24.00
N THR A 44 -8.00 11.62 -24.18
CA THR A 44 -6.61 11.41 -24.62
C THR A 44 -5.81 10.62 -23.58
N LEU A 45 -5.97 10.96 -22.31
CA LEU A 45 -5.28 10.28 -21.20
C LEU A 45 -5.80 8.85 -21.02
N GLU A 46 -7.10 8.62 -21.11
CA GLU A 46 -7.71 7.29 -21.04
C GLU A 46 -7.24 6.38 -22.17
N ALA A 47 -7.10 6.91 -23.39
CA ALA A 47 -6.52 6.15 -24.49
C ALA A 47 -5.04 5.80 -24.27
N ARG A 48 -4.32 6.63 -23.51
CA ARG A 48 -2.89 6.47 -23.24
C ARG A 48 -2.59 5.51 -22.08
N VAL A 49 -3.30 5.67 -20.97
CA VAL A 49 -3.02 4.98 -19.69
C VAL A 49 -4.23 4.19 -19.16
N GLY A 50 -5.34 4.16 -19.89
CA GLY A 50 -6.56 3.49 -19.45
C GLY A 50 -7.40 4.30 -18.46
N PRO A 51 -8.71 3.99 -18.38
CA PRO A 51 -9.68 4.81 -17.63
C PRO A 51 -9.41 4.86 -16.14
N ARG A 52 -9.02 3.73 -15.53
CA ARG A 52 -8.72 3.69 -14.10
C ARG A 52 -7.55 4.62 -13.77
N TRP A 53 -6.43 4.54 -14.47
CA TRP A 53 -5.25 5.33 -14.10
C TRP A 53 -5.42 6.81 -14.42
N ALA A 54 -6.09 7.14 -15.53
CA ALA A 54 -6.39 8.53 -15.91
C ALA A 54 -7.37 9.22 -14.94
N ARG A 55 -8.42 8.50 -14.48
CA ARG A 55 -9.48 9.10 -13.66
C ARG A 55 -9.30 8.92 -12.15
N LEU A 56 -8.61 7.86 -11.72
CA LEU A 56 -8.46 7.54 -10.30
C LEU A 56 -7.08 7.94 -9.77
N GLN A 57 -6.00 7.56 -10.45
CA GLN A 57 -4.64 7.77 -9.93
C GLN A 57 -4.06 9.14 -10.29
N ALA A 58 -4.05 9.52 -11.58
CA ALA A 58 -3.44 10.75 -12.05
C ALA A 58 -3.93 12.02 -11.32
N PRO A 59 -5.24 12.17 -10.99
CA PRO A 59 -5.73 13.31 -10.21
C PRO A 59 -5.24 13.32 -8.76
N ARG A 60 -4.84 12.17 -8.21
CA ARG A 60 -4.41 12.00 -6.82
C ARG A 60 -2.90 12.06 -6.62
N TYR A 61 -2.13 12.20 -7.70
CA TYR A 61 -0.69 12.38 -7.57
C TYR A 61 -0.35 13.68 -6.83
N PRO A 62 0.54 13.65 -5.84
CA PRO A 62 1.06 14.85 -5.22
C PRO A 62 2.06 15.54 -6.15
N VAL A 63 2.45 16.77 -5.78
CA VAL A 63 3.57 17.48 -6.41
C VAL A 63 4.87 16.70 -6.18
N ASP A 64 5.11 16.30 -4.93
CA ASP A 64 6.26 15.50 -4.51
C ASP A 64 5.77 14.35 -3.60
N PHE A 65 6.23 13.13 -3.90
CA PHE A 65 5.85 11.94 -3.15
C PHE A 65 6.61 11.79 -1.83
N ASP A 66 7.90 12.16 -1.80
CA ASP A 66 8.71 12.07 -0.60
C ASP A 66 8.21 13.08 0.44
N GLU A 67 7.93 14.33 0.03
CA GLU A 67 7.32 15.34 0.91
C GLU A 67 5.92 14.91 1.39
N GLN A 68 5.13 14.25 0.53
CA GLN A 68 3.80 13.77 0.90
C GLN A 68 3.87 12.69 1.99
N ALA A 69 4.81 11.75 1.88
CA ALA A 69 5.03 10.73 2.91
C ALA A 69 5.52 11.34 4.23
N GLU A 70 6.38 12.36 4.17
CA GLU A 70 6.83 13.09 5.36
C GLU A 70 5.68 13.79 6.08
N ARG A 71 4.77 14.44 5.33
CA ARG A 71 3.55 15.02 5.91
C ARG A 71 2.66 13.97 6.56
N PHE A 72 2.43 12.84 5.89
CA PHE A 72 1.62 11.75 6.46
C PHE A 72 2.25 11.18 7.73
N HIS A 73 3.57 11.03 7.76
CA HIS A 73 4.28 10.63 8.97
C HIS A 73 4.07 11.65 10.11
N ALA A 74 4.18 12.95 9.82
CA ALA A 74 3.92 14.00 10.80
C ALA A 74 2.48 13.99 11.33
N ASP A 75 1.49 13.79 10.46
CA ASP A 75 0.08 13.68 10.83
C ASP A 75 -0.18 12.47 11.74
N LEU A 76 0.43 11.32 11.43
CA LEU A 76 0.40 10.12 12.26
C LEU A 76 1.08 10.32 13.61
N ALA A 77 2.22 11.03 13.64
CA ALA A 77 2.93 11.36 14.88
C ALA A 77 2.11 12.30 15.78
N ALA A 78 1.51 13.34 15.20
CA ALA A 78 0.61 14.27 15.91
C ALA A 78 -0.61 13.55 16.52
N ARG A 79 -0.99 12.41 15.93
CA ARG A 79 -2.07 11.54 16.39
C ARG A 79 -1.61 10.39 17.29
N GLY A 80 -0.32 10.26 17.58
CA GLY A 80 0.21 9.25 18.50
C GLY A 80 0.37 7.84 17.92
N PHE A 81 0.28 7.67 16.60
CA PHE A 81 0.56 6.38 15.96
C PHE A 81 2.05 6.02 16.00
N VAL A 82 2.91 7.02 15.86
CA VAL A 82 4.38 6.89 15.81
C VAL A 82 5.04 8.01 16.62
N GLN A 83 6.34 7.86 16.89
CA GLN A 83 7.16 8.85 17.56
C GLN A 83 8.46 9.06 16.79
N GLY A 84 9.05 10.25 16.94
CA GLY A 84 10.31 10.61 16.30
C GLY A 84 10.13 11.19 14.89
N GLU A 85 11.27 11.49 14.27
CA GLU A 85 11.33 11.97 12.88
C GLU A 85 11.49 10.78 11.92
N PRO A 86 10.98 10.88 10.67
CA PRO A 86 11.15 9.82 9.69
C PRO A 86 12.62 9.69 9.27
N ASP A 87 13.12 8.46 9.18
CA ASP A 87 14.48 8.17 8.68
C ASP A 87 14.58 8.31 7.15
N LYS A 88 14.63 9.56 6.69
CA LYS A 88 14.67 9.93 5.27
C LYS A 88 15.94 9.41 4.58
N ALA A 89 17.07 9.43 5.27
CA ALA A 89 18.36 9.03 4.71
C ALA A 89 18.43 7.51 4.51
N GLY A 90 18.04 6.73 5.53
CA GLY A 90 17.95 5.27 5.42
C GLY A 90 16.93 4.84 4.39
N PHE A 91 15.75 5.49 4.33
CA PHE A 91 14.76 5.22 3.28
C PHE A 91 15.35 5.44 1.88
N ARG A 92 15.99 6.58 1.62
CA ARG A 92 16.59 6.87 0.30
C ARG A 92 17.64 5.84 -0.08
N ALA A 93 18.50 5.43 0.86
CA ALA A 93 19.50 4.40 0.62
C ALA A 93 18.86 3.04 0.33
N PHE A 94 17.84 2.64 1.11
CA PHE A 94 17.14 1.38 0.91
C PHE A 94 16.33 1.35 -0.39
N ARG A 95 15.67 2.46 -0.74
CA ARG A 95 14.97 2.63 -2.02
C ARG A 95 15.88 2.36 -3.21
N GLN A 96 17.12 2.87 -3.21
CA GLN A 96 18.08 2.57 -4.28
C GLN A 96 18.45 1.09 -4.37
N ARG A 97 18.54 0.40 -3.22
CA ARG A 97 18.79 -1.05 -3.20
C ARG A 97 17.61 -1.83 -3.79
N VAL A 98 16.38 -1.47 -3.41
CA VAL A 98 15.17 -2.10 -3.98
C VAL A 98 15.08 -1.85 -5.48
N LEU A 99 15.22 -0.60 -5.94
CA LEU A 99 15.14 -0.26 -7.36
C LEU A 99 16.21 -0.94 -8.23
N SER A 100 17.39 -1.24 -7.66
CA SER A 100 18.48 -1.91 -8.38
C SER A 100 18.38 -3.44 -8.37
N ALA A 101 17.79 -4.04 -7.34
CA ALA A 101 17.80 -5.49 -7.15
C ALA A 101 16.43 -6.17 -7.35
N TRP A 102 15.31 -5.45 -7.23
CA TRP A 102 13.98 -6.05 -7.26
C TRP A 102 13.57 -6.47 -8.67
N ASP A 103 13.29 -7.76 -8.87
CA ASP A 103 12.75 -8.28 -10.12
C ASP A 103 11.22 -8.27 -10.10
N HIS A 104 10.61 -7.51 -11.01
CA HIS A 104 9.16 -7.53 -11.24
C HIS A 104 8.71 -8.70 -12.14
N ALA A 105 9.64 -9.33 -12.87
CA ALA A 105 9.36 -10.34 -13.87
C ALA A 105 8.28 -9.89 -14.88
N ASP A 106 7.15 -10.59 -14.89
CA ASP A 106 5.94 -10.31 -15.65
C ASP A 106 4.76 -9.88 -14.74
N LYS A 107 5.05 -9.44 -13.51
CA LYS A 107 4.06 -8.99 -12.53
C LYS A 107 3.92 -7.47 -12.49
N ARG A 108 2.71 -7.01 -12.16
CA ARG A 108 2.33 -5.59 -12.11
C ARG A 108 1.74 -5.27 -10.74
N THR A 109 2.17 -4.18 -10.11
CA THR A 109 1.56 -3.67 -8.87
C THR A 109 1.43 -2.15 -8.89
N SER A 110 0.63 -1.59 -7.99
CA SER A 110 0.33 -0.15 -7.93
C SER A 110 0.82 0.54 -6.65
N ILE A 111 1.90 0.03 -6.04
CA ILE A 111 2.49 0.69 -4.86
C ILE A 111 3.11 2.03 -5.28
N GLN A 112 2.66 3.10 -4.66
CA GLN A 112 3.12 4.46 -4.94
C GLN A 112 4.40 4.78 -4.14
N PRO A 113 5.23 5.74 -4.59
CA PRO A 113 6.48 6.05 -3.89
C PRO A 113 6.27 6.59 -2.45
N ASP A 114 5.19 7.33 -2.22
CA ASP A 114 4.83 7.83 -0.88
C ASP A 114 4.36 6.70 0.04
N GLU A 115 3.68 5.69 -0.49
CA GLU A 115 3.23 4.50 0.25
C GLU A 115 4.42 3.63 0.68
N ALA A 116 5.41 3.45 -0.21
CA ALA A 116 6.66 2.79 0.10
C ALA A 116 7.44 3.51 1.21
N ALA A 117 7.56 4.84 1.12
CA ALA A 117 8.22 5.68 2.11
C ALA A 117 7.49 5.61 3.47
N LEU A 118 6.17 5.75 3.44
CA LEU A 118 5.33 5.71 4.63
C LEU A 118 5.46 4.39 5.37
N LEU A 119 5.39 3.24 4.66
CA LEU A 119 5.54 1.94 5.31
C LEU A 119 6.93 1.75 5.92
N TYR A 120 7.98 2.20 5.24
CA TYR A 120 9.34 2.21 5.81
C TYR A 120 9.39 3.03 7.10
N TYR A 121 8.87 4.27 7.10
CA TYR A 121 8.89 5.14 8.28
C TYR A 121 8.06 4.56 9.45
N LEU A 122 6.87 4.03 9.16
CA LEU A 122 6.03 3.37 10.16
C LEU A 122 6.77 2.20 10.81
N ALA A 123 7.38 1.33 10.01
CA ALA A 123 8.11 0.17 10.53
C ALA A 123 9.33 0.60 11.37
N GLN A 124 10.12 1.57 10.91
CA GLN A 124 11.26 2.08 11.69
C GLN A 124 10.82 2.69 13.04
N ALA A 125 9.71 3.44 13.06
CA ALA A 125 9.21 4.07 14.28
C ALA A 125 8.58 3.05 15.25
N ARG A 126 7.86 2.04 14.75
CA ARG A 126 7.18 1.03 15.57
C ARG A 126 8.08 -0.13 16.00
N ARG A 127 9.20 -0.35 15.30
CA ARG A 127 10.17 -1.39 15.57
C ARG A 127 9.56 -2.80 15.75
N PRO A 128 8.70 -3.25 14.82
CA PRO A 128 8.02 -4.54 14.94
C PRO A 128 9.03 -5.69 14.95
N ARG A 129 8.73 -6.75 15.69
CA ARG A 129 9.49 -8.02 15.65
C ARG A 129 8.74 -9.10 14.88
N ARG A 130 7.41 -9.06 14.84
CA ARG A 130 6.60 -10.00 14.07
C ARG A 130 5.72 -9.27 13.09
N MET A 131 5.98 -9.46 11.81
CA MET A 131 5.14 -8.93 10.72
C MET A 131 4.39 -10.05 10.02
N LEU A 132 3.12 -9.78 9.71
CA LEU A 132 2.30 -10.62 8.84
C LEU A 132 1.82 -9.79 7.65
N ALA A 133 2.07 -10.25 6.42
CA ALA A 133 1.48 -9.66 5.22
C ALA A 133 0.43 -10.61 4.62
N ILE A 134 -0.82 -10.18 4.61
CA ILE A 134 -1.96 -10.93 4.08
C ILE A 134 -2.26 -10.42 2.67
N GLY A 135 -2.20 -11.30 1.66
CA GLY A 135 -2.27 -10.89 0.25
C GLY A 135 -0.95 -10.28 -0.20
N SER A 136 0.15 -10.98 0.06
CA SER A 136 1.50 -10.46 -0.14
C SER A 136 1.93 -10.36 -1.60
N TYR A 137 1.23 -11.07 -2.51
CA TYR A 137 1.57 -11.16 -3.92
C TYR A 137 3.06 -11.52 -4.11
N TYR A 138 3.82 -10.76 -4.89
CA TYR A 138 5.28 -10.98 -5.01
C TYR A 138 6.12 -10.18 -4.00
N GLY A 139 5.51 -9.65 -2.93
CA GLY A 139 6.21 -9.08 -1.76
C GLY A 139 6.61 -7.60 -1.86
N TYR A 140 6.24 -6.89 -2.93
CA TYR A 140 6.75 -5.53 -3.17
C TYR A 140 6.28 -4.50 -2.14
N PHE A 141 5.07 -4.62 -1.60
CA PHE A 141 4.66 -3.72 -0.51
C PHE A 141 5.39 -4.09 0.78
N ALA A 142 5.45 -5.37 1.13
CA ALA A 142 6.04 -5.85 2.37
C ALA A 142 7.54 -5.53 2.52
N VAL A 143 8.30 -5.49 1.42
CA VAL A 143 9.76 -5.26 1.47
C VAL A 143 10.15 -3.97 2.19
N TRP A 144 9.31 -2.95 2.13
CA TRP A 144 9.59 -1.63 2.70
C TRP A 144 9.65 -1.62 4.23
N ALA A 145 9.04 -2.60 4.90
CA ALA A 145 9.10 -2.75 6.36
C ALA A 145 10.26 -3.64 6.84
N LEU A 146 10.87 -4.43 5.96
CA LEU A 146 11.85 -5.47 6.34
C LEU A 146 13.15 -4.96 6.96
N PRO A 147 13.68 -3.76 6.62
CA PRO A 147 14.81 -3.18 7.34
C PRO A 147 14.57 -3.14 8.86
N ALA A 148 13.40 -2.63 9.28
CA ALA A 148 13.00 -2.56 10.68
C ALA A 148 12.88 -3.94 11.32
N ILE A 149 12.26 -4.90 10.63
CA ILE A 149 12.10 -6.27 11.12
C ILE A 149 13.46 -6.88 11.43
N ARG A 150 14.39 -6.81 10.47
CA ARG A 150 15.75 -7.36 10.62
C ARG A 150 16.54 -6.66 11.72
N GLU A 151 16.50 -5.32 11.76
CA GLU A 151 17.18 -4.52 12.79
C GLU A 151 16.70 -4.84 14.22
N ASN A 152 15.47 -5.32 14.36
CA ASN A 152 14.90 -5.73 15.65
C ASN A 152 15.02 -7.24 15.95
N GLY A 153 15.74 -7.99 15.10
CA GLY A 153 15.88 -9.46 15.23
C GLY A 153 14.55 -10.19 15.03
N GLY A 154 13.65 -9.60 14.24
CA GLY A 154 12.30 -10.08 14.00
C GLY A 154 12.17 -11.06 12.83
N GLN A 155 10.93 -11.44 12.55
CA GLN A 155 10.52 -12.33 11.46
C GLN A 155 9.28 -11.78 10.76
N ALA A 156 9.23 -11.97 9.44
CA ALA A 156 8.14 -11.60 8.57
C ALA A 156 7.58 -12.83 7.83
N THR A 157 6.26 -13.00 7.88
CA THR A 157 5.54 -14.02 7.10
C THR A 157 4.67 -13.35 6.05
N LEU A 158 4.87 -13.71 4.79
CA LEU A 158 4.14 -13.18 3.63
C LEU A 158 3.21 -14.27 3.09
N ILE A 159 1.90 -14.09 3.21
CA ILE A 159 0.91 -15.08 2.78
C ILE A 159 0.36 -14.72 1.40
N ASP A 160 0.41 -15.66 0.47
CA ASP A 160 -0.33 -15.59 -0.80
C ASP A 160 -0.62 -17.01 -1.31
N PRO A 161 -1.84 -17.32 -1.80
CA PRO A 161 -2.16 -18.67 -2.26
C PRO A 161 -1.50 -19.02 -3.61
N ASN A 162 -0.91 -18.04 -4.32
CA ASN A 162 -0.30 -18.30 -5.62
C ASN A 162 1.20 -18.68 -5.47
N PRO A 163 1.60 -19.92 -5.82
CA PRO A 163 2.98 -20.37 -5.66
C PRO A 163 3.98 -19.58 -6.53
N ASP A 164 3.57 -19.08 -7.70
CA ASP A 164 4.48 -18.40 -8.62
C ASP A 164 4.93 -17.04 -8.09
N VAL A 165 4.02 -16.32 -7.42
CA VAL A 165 4.31 -14.99 -6.86
C VAL A 165 5.08 -15.13 -5.55
N CYS A 166 4.79 -16.15 -4.74
CA CYS A 166 5.58 -16.50 -3.57
C CYS A 166 7.02 -16.88 -3.99
N ALA A 167 7.20 -17.71 -5.01
CA ALA A 167 8.52 -18.05 -5.51
C ALA A 167 9.28 -16.82 -6.03
N LEU A 168 8.60 -15.84 -6.65
CA LEU A 168 9.22 -14.57 -7.03
C LEU A 168 9.59 -13.72 -5.81
N ALA A 169 8.72 -13.65 -4.80
CA ALA A 169 8.98 -12.95 -3.55
C ALA A 169 10.23 -13.52 -2.86
N GLU A 170 10.34 -14.85 -2.68
CA GLU A 170 11.51 -15.48 -2.08
C GLU A 170 12.81 -15.12 -2.77
N ARG A 171 12.82 -15.13 -4.12
CA ARG A 171 14.01 -14.73 -4.89
C ARG A 171 14.38 -13.26 -4.65
N ASN A 172 13.41 -12.37 -4.61
CA ASN A 172 13.63 -10.95 -4.36
C ASN A 172 14.08 -10.69 -2.91
N LEU A 173 13.50 -11.39 -1.93
CA LEU A 173 13.90 -11.33 -0.53
C LEU A 173 15.34 -11.81 -0.35
N ALA A 174 15.72 -12.92 -0.98
CA ALA A 174 17.08 -13.42 -0.97
C ALA A 174 18.06 -12.44 -1.63
N ALA A 175 17.72 -11.88 -2.80
CA ALA A 175 18.55 -10.90 -3.50
C ALA A 175 18.81 -9.62 -2.67
N LEU A 176 17.85 -9.23 -1.82
CA LEU A 176 17.99 -8.10 -0.91
C LEU A 176 18.60 -8.46 0.46
N GLY A 177 18.87 -9.75 0.71
CA GLY A 177 19.48 -10.24 1.94
C GLY A 177 18.52 -10.32 3.13
N PHE A 178 17.27 -10.71 2.89
CA PHE A 178 16.23 -10.90 3.92
C PHE A 178 15.77 -12.36 4.08
N ALA A 179 16.39 -13.32 3.39
CA ALA A 179 15.98 -14.73 3.44
C ALA A 179 16.11 -15.37 4.85
N ASP A 180 16.84 -14.75 5.77
CA ASP A 180 16.99 -15.17 7.17
C ASP A 180 15.88 -14.65 8.08
N CYS A 181 15.14 -13.62 7.66
CA CYS A 181 14.11 -12.97 8.47
C CYS A 181 12.75 -12.78 7.78
N ALA A 182 12.60 -13.16 6.52
CA ALA A 182 11.36 -13.04 5.78
C ALA A 182 11.16 -14.27 4.89
N HIS A 183 9.97 -14.85 4.95
CA HIS A 183 9.58 -16.00 4.14
C HIS A 183 8.13 -15.88 3.71
N THR A 184 7.80 -16.61 2.65
CA THR A 184 6.47 -16.74 2.10
C THR A 184 5.79 -17.99 2.64
N LEU A 185 4.46 -17.95 2.66
CA LEU A 185 3.61 -19.08 2.99
C LEU A 185 2.55 -19.21 1.89
N VAL A 186 2.65 -20.28 1.11
CA VAL A 186 1.80 -20.54 -0.07
C VAL A 186 0.48 -21.15 0.38
N GLU A 187 -0.38 -20.35 0.98
CA GLU A 187 -1.64 -20.80 1.57
C GLU A 187 -2.72 -19.71 1.47
N CYS A 188 -3.98 -20.09 1.67
CA CYS A 188 -5.06 -19.13 1.86
C CYS A 188 -4.95 -18.51 3.27
N ALA A 189 -5.07 -17.18 3.35
CA ALA A 189 -4.96 -16.48 4.64
C ALA A 189 -6.07 -16.88 5.62
N GLU A 190 -7.26 -17.20 5.13
CA GLU A 190 -8.34 -17.80 5.93
C GLU A 190 -7.83 -18.96 6.77
N ASP A 191 -7.21 -19.96 6.14
CA ASP A 191 -6.78 -21.20 6.79
C ASP A 191 -5.59 -20.97 7.73
N VAL A 192 -4.64 -20.14 7.32
CA VAL A 192 -3.45 -19.82 8.12
C VAL A 192 -3.84 -19.12 9.42
N LEU A 193 -4.77 -18.16 9.37
CA LEU A 193 -5.12 -17.34 10.54
C LEU A 193 -5.82 -18.14 11.63
N GLU A 194 -6.50 -19.25 11.32
CA GLU A 194 -7.16 -20.09 12.33
C GLU A 194 -6.14 -20.70 13.30
N GLY A 195 -5.05 -21.27 12.76
CA GLY A 195 -3.99 -21.91 13.53
C GLY A 195 -2.86 -20.98 14.01
N MET A 196 -2.83 -19.72 13.56
CA MET A 196 -1.72 -18.82 13.86
C MET A 196 -1.66 -18.42 15.34
N ALA A 197 -0.45 -18.43 15.91
CA ALA A 197 -0.20 -17.98 17.28
C ALA A 197 -0.26 -16.43 17.39
N PRO A 198 -0.82 -15.87 18.48
CA PRO A 198 -0.90 -14.43 18.69
C PRO A 198 0.49 -13.81 18.89
N GLY A 199 0.56 -12.47 18.85
CA GLY A 199 1.77 -11.67 19.06
C GLY A 199 2.32 -11.05 17.77
N ILE A 200 1.46 -10.65 16.83
CA ILE A 200 1.84 -9.92 15.63
C ILE A 200 1.87 -8.42 15.93
N ASP A 201 2.98 -7.76 15.61
CA ASP A 201 3.21 -6.33 15.90
C ASP A 201 2.85 -5.42 14.72
N LEU A 202 2.97 -5.94 13.50
CA LEU A 202 2.63 -5.25 12.26
C LEU A 202 1.89 -6.18 11.31
N VAL A 203 0.69 -5.79 10.89
CA VAL A 203 -0.08 -6.47 9.85
C VAL A 203 -0.11 -5.59 8.60
N LEU A 204 0.23 -6.17 7.44
CA LEU A 204 -0.03 -5.56 6.14
C LEU A 204 -1.21 -6.28 5.51
N LEU A 205 -2.23 -5.53 5.09
CA LEU A 205 -3.48 -6.07 4.55
C LEU A 205 -3.67 -5.59 3.10
N ASP A 206 -3.47 -6.50 2.14
CA ASP A 206 -3.80 -6.26 0.73
C ASP A 206 -4.39 -7.48 -0.01
N PRO A 207 -5.27 -8.30 0.59
CA PRO A 207 -5.85 -9.45 -0.08
C PRO A 207 -6.79 -9.04 -1.23
N ASN A 208 -7.09 -9.99 -2.09
CA ASN A 208 -8.18 -9.88 -3.03
C ASN A 208 -9.05 -11.13 -2.94
N GLY A 209 -10.31 -10.93 -2.57
CA GLY A 209 -11.29 -12.00 -2.46
C GLY A 209 -11.57 -12.66 -3.81
N ARG A 210 -12.09 -13.88 -3.75
CA ARG A 210 -12.42 -14.71 -4.92
C ARG A 210 -13.78 -14.32 -5.53
N PRO A 211 -14.06 -14.70 -6.78
CA PRO A 211 -15.42 -14.66 -7.31
C PRO A 211 -16.35 -15.48 -6.40
N ALA A 212 -17.28 -14.80 -5.72
CA ALA A 212 -18.21 -15.40 -4.77
C ALA A 212 -19.57 -14.70 -4.82
N ASN A 213 -20.63 -15.43 -4.47
CA ASN A 213 -21.99 -14.86 -4.35
C ASN A 213 -22.09 -13.91 -3.17
N ASP A 214 -21.45 -14.28 -2.05
CA ASP A 214 -21.35 -13.44 -0.86
C ASP A 214 -20.36 -12.28 -1.12
N PRO A 215 -20.81 -11.01 -1.02
CA PRO A 215 -19.95 -9.84 -1.18
C PRO A 215 -18.78 -9.82 -0.21
N ALA A 216 -18.91 -10.43 0.99
CA ALA A 216 -17.84 -10.49 1.99
C ALA A 216 -16.61 -11.27 1.51
N PHE A 217 -16.72 -12.08 0.45
CA PHE A 217 -15.59 -12.83 -0.12
C PHE A 217 -15.13 -12.30 -1.48
N ARG A 218 -15.76 -11.24 -2.02
CA ARG A 218 -15.47 -10.72 -3.36
C ARG A 218 -14.58 -9.49 -3.30
N GLY A 219 -13.45 -9.53 -3.99
CA GLY A 219 -12.53 -8.39 -4.08
C GLY A 219 -12.14 -7.88 -2.69
N LYS A 220 -12.25 -6.56 -2.45
CA LYS A 220 -11.91 -5.94 -1.17
C LYS A 220 -12.92 -6.20 -0.03
N GLY A 221 -14.07 -6.82 -0.31
CA GLY A 221 -15.00 -7.25 0.74
C GLY A 221 -14.39 -8.23 1.75
N ILE A 222 -13.36 -8.98 1.33
CA ILE A 222 -12.63 -9.94 2.18
C ILE A 222 -11.93 -9.28 3.37
N TYR A 223 -11.70 -7.96 3.33
CA TYR A 223 -11.00 -7.24 4.38
C TYR A 223 -11.71 -7.36 5.73
N ALA A 224 -13.05 -7.34 5.74
CA ALA A 224 -13.85 -7.49 6.95
C ALA A 224 -13.57 -8.85 7.64
N LEU A 225 -13.55 -9.93 6.87
CA LEU A 225 -13.22 -11.26 7.39
C LEU A 225 -11.78 -11.33 7.90
N MET A 226 -10.84 -10.79 7.13
CA MET A 226 -9.41 -10.84 7.49
C MET A 226 -9.13 -10.03 8.75
N VAL A 227 -9.71 -8.84 8.89
CA VAL A 227 -9.49 -8.02 10.09
C VAL A 227 -10.08 -8.69 11.33
N HIS A 228 -11.25 -9.32 11.24
CA HIS A 228 -11.80 -10.11 12.35
C HIS A 228 -10.86 -11.22 12.80
N ARG A 229 -10.29 -11.97 11.85
CA ARG A 229 -9.38 -13.10 12.16
C ARG A 229 -8.03 -12.62 12.71
N VAL A 230 -7.42 -11.63 12.08
CA VAL A 230 -6.07 -11.17 12.45
C VAL A 230 -6.07 -10.34 13.73
N PHE A 231 -7.15 -9.61 14.04
CA PHE A 231 -7.21 -8.77 15.24
C PHE A 231 -6.90 -9.58 16.51
N GLU A 232 -7.43 -10.80 16.64
CA GLU A 232 -7.17 -11.67 17.80
C GLU A 232 -5.70 -12.14 17.89
N LYS A 233 -4.96 -12.07 16.78
CA LYS A 233 -3.55 -12.47 16.70
C LYS A 233 -2.59 -11.30 16.90
N MET A 234 -3.07 -10.07 16.82
CA MET A 234 -2.27 -8.86 17.01
C MET A 234 -1.93 -8.63 18.49
N SER A 235 -0.71 -8.19 18.76
CA SER A 235 -0.29 -7.65 20.07
C SER A 235 -1.09 -6.38 20.42
N ASP A 236 -1.25 -6.05 21.71
CA ASP A 236 -1.67 -4.69 22.09
C ASP A 236 -0.59 -3.69 21.64
N GLY A 237 -0.96 -2.56 21.04
CA GLY A 237 0.03 -1.67 20.42
C GLY A 237 0.38 -2.00 18.97
N ALA A 238 -0.13 -3.08 18.41
CA ALA A 238 0.17 -3.44 17.03
C ALA A 238 -0.48 -2.47 16.03
N LEU A 239 0.16 -2.32 14.87
CA LEU A 239 -0.42 -1.61 13.73
C LEU A 239 -0.95 -2.59 12.69
N LEU A 240 -2.09 -2.27 12.10
CA LEU A 240 -2.53 -2.80 10.82
C LEU A 240 -2.43 -1.68 9.78
N VAL A 241 -1.77 -1.96 8.66
CA VAL A 241 -1.63 -1.07 7.52
C VAL A 241 -2.34 -1.72 6.33
N ALA A 242 -3.44 -1.10 5.88
CA ALA A 242 -4.26 -1.58 4.79
C ALA A 242 -3.95 -0.80 3.50
N HIS A 243 -3.62 -1.51 2.42
CA HIS A 243 -3.46 -0.92 1.09
C HIS A 243 -4.76 -1.04 0.29
N ASN A 244 -4.97 -0.14 -0.67
CA ASN A 244 -6.26 0.03 -1.35
C ASN A 244 -7.41 0.33 -0.38
N ASP A 245 -7.11 1.03 0.71
CA ASP A 245 -8.10 1.44 1.70
C ASP A 245 -8.73 2.77 1.29
N TYR A 246 -9.79 2.70 0.47
CA TYR A 246 -10.47 3.86 -0.05
C TYR A 246 -11.59 4.33 0.88
N SER A 247 -11.63 5.63 1.14
CA SER A 247 -12.77 6.31 1.79
C SER A 247 -13.26 7.46 0.91
N PRO A 248 -14.50 7.93 1.10
CA PRO A 248 -15.04 9.09 0.38
C PRO A 248 -14.20 10.37 0.52
N GLU A 249 -13.39 10.46 1.58
CA GLU A 249 -12.54 11.62 1.89
C GLU A 249 -11.19 11.60 1.16
N ILE A 250 -10.79 10.45 0.58
CA ILE A 250 -9.51 10.35 -0.14
C ILE A 250 -9.61 11.01 -1.52
N GLY A 251 -9.14 12.26 -1.59
CA GLY A 251 -8.91 12.97 -2.84
C GLY A 251 -10.19 13.32 -3.59
N PRO A 252 -11.14 14.07 -2.97
CA PRO A 252 -12.41 14.43 -3.57
C PRO A 252 -12.16 15.26 -4.82
N ASN A 253 -12.27 14.61 -5.97
CA ASN A 253 -12.31 15.25 -7.26
C ASN A 253 -13.33 14.50 -8.11
N GLU A 254 -14.03 15.26 -8.95
CA GLU A 254 -15.14 14.76 -9.75
C GLU A 254 -14.73 13.59 -10.67
N MET A 255 -13.47 13.53 -11.12
CA MET A 255 -13.02 12.47 -12.02
C MET A 255 -12.94 11.10 -11.32
N ALA A 256 -12.53 11.08 -10.05
CA ALA A 256 -12.34 9.85 -9.30
C ALA A 256 -13.62 9.37 -8.60
N ALA A 257 -14.60 10.25 -8.39
CA ALA A 257 -15.75 10.01 -7.52
C ALA A 257 -16.54 8.73 -7.89
N GLU A 258 -16.86 8.54 -9.17
CA GLU A 258 -17.62 7.38 -9.64
C GLU A 258 -16.85 6.06 -9.43
N LEU A 259 -15.56 6.05 -9.75
CA LEU A 259 -14.70 4.87 -9.58
C LEU A 259 -14.47 4.56 -8.08
N LEU A 260 -14.33 5.58 -7.25
CA LEU A 260 -14.14 5.43 -5.81
C LEU A 260 -15.38 4.90 -5.11
N ALA A 261 -16.58 5.35 -5.49
CA ALA A 261 -17.82 4.97 -4.83
C ALA A 261 -18.00 3.44 -4.76
N GLY A 262 -17.74 2.75 -5.88
CA GLY A 262 -17.83 1.29 -5.94
C GLY A 262 -16.75 0.55 -5.13
N GLU A 263 -15.55 1.14 -4.98
CA GLU A 263 -14.49 0.54 -4.16
C GLU A 263 -14.72 0.81 -2.66
N CYS A 264 -15.16 2.02 -2.29
CA CYS A 264 -15.53 2.37 -0.92
C CYS A 264 -16.66 1.46 -0.39
N ALA A 265 -17.68 1.19 -1.21
CA ALA A 265 -18.79 0.32 -0.82
C ALA A 265 -18.34 -1.10 -0.42
N LYS A 266 -17.27 -1.62 -1.04
CA LYS A 266 -16.70 -2.94 -0.68
C LYS A 266 -15.99 -2.92 0.67
N LEU A 267 -15.58 -1.76 1.16
CA LEU A 267 -14.82 -1.58 2.40
C LEU A 267 -15.69 -1.17 3.59
N GLU A 268 -16.98 -0.88 3.40
CA GLU A 268 -17.89 -0.46 4.49
C GLU A 268 -17.88 -1.43 5.68
N GLY A 269 -17.94 -2.74 5.41
CA GLY A 269 -17.86 -3.76 6.47
C GLY A 269 -16.50 -3.77 7.17
N PHE A 270 -15.41 -3.56 6.44
CA PHE A 270 -14.07 -3.46 7.02
C PHE A 270 -13.95 -2.22 7.92
N HIS A 271 -14.41 -1.05 7.45
CA HIS A 271 -14.38 0.18 8.23
C HIS A 271 -15.25 0.10 9.49
N ALA A 272 -16.42 -0.54 9.42
CA ALA A 272 -17.28 -0.75 10.57
C ALA A 272 -16.57 -1.58 11.66
N VAL A 273 -15.93 -2.69 11.29
CA VAL A 273 -15.17 -3.52 12.22
C VAL A 273 -13.97 -2.75 12.79
N CYS A 274 -13.26 -2.00 11.94
CA CYS A 274 -12.13 -1.22 12.40
C CYS A 274 -12.54 -0.13 13.40
N ALA A 275 -13.66 0.56 13.17
CA ALA A 275 -14.19 1.58 14.06
C ALA A 275 -14.65 1.01 15.42
N GLU A 276 -15.13 -0.23 15.44
CA GLU A 276 -15.52 -0.92 16.67
C GLU A 276 -14.30 -1.40 17.49
N ARG A 277 -13.28 -1.93 16.80
CA ARG A 277 -12.24 -2.75 17.45
C ARG A 277 -10.91 -2.03 17.68
N PHE A 278 -10.53 -1.09 16.82
CA PHE A 278 -9.26 -0.37 16.94
C PHE A 278 -9.47 0.92 17.74
N ARG A 279 -8.54 1.23 18.65
CA ARG A 279 -8.62 2.46 19.45
C ARG A 279 -8.45 3.72 18.61
N GLN A 280 -7.78 3.60 17.47
CA GLN A 280 -7.53 4.71 16.58
C GLN A 280 -7.31 4.25 15.15
N SER A 281 -7.83 5.02 14.19
CA SER A 281 -7.63 4.80 12.76
C SER A 281 -7.36 6.10 12.03
N MET A 282 -6.64 6.02 10.93
CA MET A 282 -6.43 7.11 9.99
C MET A 282 -6.32 6.55 8.59
N ILE A 283 -7.12 7.08 7.68
CA ILE A 283 -7.04 6.74 6.26
C ILE A 283 -6.34 7.90 5.55
N LEU A 284 -5.18 7.61 4.97
CA LEU A 284 -4.28 8.57 4.36
C LEU A 284 -4.56 8.66 2.86
N PRO A 285 -4.70 9.88 2.30
CA PRO A 285 -5.11 10.07 0.93
C PRO A 285 -3.97 9.93 -0.09
N THR A 286 -3.26 8.80 -0.06
CA THR A 286 -2.32 8.42 -1.12
C THR A 286 -3.09 8.11 -2.43
N PRO A 287 -2.42 8.02 -3.59
CA PRO A 287 -3.11 7.67 -4.83
C PRO A 287 -3.77 6.28 -4.83
N GLU A 288 -3.43 5.36 -3.93
CA GLU A 288 -4.17 4.11 -3.73
C GLU A 288 -4.93 4.03 -2.40
N GLY A 289 -4.77 5.00 -1.49
CA GLY A 289 -5.35 4.94 -0.14
C GLY A 289 -4.60 3.99 0.79
N ILE A 290 -4.14 4.50 1.92
CA ILE A 290 -3.50 3.72 2.99
C ILE A 290 -4.25 3.92 4.30
N GLY A 291 -4.82 2.84 4.83
CA GLY A 291 -5.36 2.80 6.17
C GLY A 291 -4.29 2.46 7.20
N VAL A 292 -4.23 3.19 8.30
CA VAL A 292 -3.39 2.89 9.45
C VAL A 292 -4.28 2.76 10.68
N TYR A 293 -4.23 1.59 11.31
CA TYR A 293 -5.09 1.22 12.42
C TYR A 293 -4.25 0.76 13.61
N LEU A 294 -4.44 1.41 14.75
CA LEU A 294 -3.74 1.11 15.99
C LEU A 294 -4.67 0.30 16.89
N LYS A 295 -4.27 -0.95 17.18
CA LYS A 295 -4.94 -1.79 18.18
C LYS A 295 -4.48 -1.33 19.56
#